data_AF-N0B991-F1
#
_entry.id   AF-N0B991-F1
#
_cell.length_a   1.000
_cell.length_b   1.000
_cell.length_c   1.000
_cell.angle_alpha   90.00
_cell.angle_beta   90.00
_cell.angle_gamma   90.00
#
_symmetry.space_group_name_H-M   'P 1'
#
loop_
_entity.id
_entity.type
_entity.pdbx_description
1 polymer ?
#
loop_
_entity_poly.entity_id
_entity_poly.type
_entity_poly.pdbx_seq_one_letter_code
_entity_poly.pdbx_strand_id
1 'polypeptide(L)'
;MPDPQFGAATSPDVSRQVATSPDQYVLSIEQAQQSYDHAGYPRTLRSIQRYCKNGELDCLRQETPFGVQYKITPESVARHIAQIAELASATGRDGSRLGATSPDLSRQDATSNDSHPPIEDAGHNGDDEPRQVATCRDLSPDLARDHAIVVEQLERRLEEKDERIKEKDQMIGLLTGQMAVKDEQISTMAERAKETNVLIQGLQKIMQQLQLGAPRNDNSAEQHQQ
;
A
#
# COMPACT_ATOMS: atom_id res chain seq x y z
N MET A 1 -7.41 -58.82 -44.09
CA MET A 1 -6.85 -57.48 -44.34
C MET A 1 -8.01 -56.55 -44.68
N PRO A 2 -8.21 -55.40 -44.02
CA PRO A 2 -8.42 -55.04 -42.60
C PRO A 2 -9.93 -54.71 -42.35
N ASP A 3 -10.53 -55.07 -41.21
CA ASP A 3 -10.75 -54.33 -39.94
C ASP A 3 -11.86 -53.24 -39.90
N PRO A 4 -12.55 -53.09 -38.75
CA PRO A 4 -13.92 -52.60 -38.64
C PRO A 4 -14.01 -51.12 -38.23
N GLN A 5 -15.07 -50.45 -38.68
CA GLN A 5 -15.39 -49.07 -38.31
C GLN A 5 -15.93 -49.02 -36.87
N PHE A 6 -15.05 -48.74 -35.91
CA PHE A 6 -15.43 -48.24 -34.59
C PHE A 6 -15.72 -46.73 -34.70
N GLY A 7 -16.98 -46.36 -34.55
CA GLY A 7 -17.39 -44.96 -34.38
C GLY A 7 -16.78 -44.39 -33.11
N ALA A 8 -15.77 -43.55 -33.27
CA ALA A 8 -15.14 -42.81 -32.19
C ALA A 8 -16.12 -41.74 -31.67
N ALA A 9 -16.69 -42.01 -30.49
CA ALA A 9 -17.28 -40.97 -29.66
C ALA A 9 -16.15 -40.07 -29.14
N THR A 10 -15.94 -38.92 -29.77
CA THR A 10 -15.12 -37.83 -29.19
C THR A 10 -16.06 -36.74 -28.71
N SER A 11 -16.58 -36.90 -27.50
CA SER A 11 -17.07 -35.76 -26.72
C SER A 11 -15.90 -34.81 -26.49
N PRO A 12 -16.07 -33.49 -26.67
CA PRO A 12 -15.03 -32.55 -26.27
C PRO A 12 -14.84 -32.68 -24.75
N ASP A 13 -13.61 -32.98 -24.37
CA ASP A 13 -13.09 -32.92 -23.01
C ASP A 13 -13.36 -31.50 -22.47
N VAL A 14 -14.50 -31.35 -21.80
CA VAL A 14 -14.87 -30.11 -21.13
C VAL A 14 -13.85 -29.91 -20.02
N SER A 15 -12.96 -28.94 -20.25
CA SER A 15 -11.99 -28.39 -19.31
C SER A 15 -12.43 -28.62 -17.87
N ARG A 16 -11.84 -29.62 -17.22
CA ARG A 16 -11.96 -29.80 -15.77
C ARG A 16 -11.57 -28.47 -15.13
N GLN A 17 -12.52 -27.80 -14.50
CA GLN A 17 -12.22 -26.69 -13.61
C GLN A 17 -11.26 -27.23 -12.55
N VAL A 18 -10.00 -26.84 -12.66
CA VAL A 18 -8.97 -27.13 -11.66
C VAL A 18 -9.50 -26.56 -10.36
N ALA A 19 -9.70 -27.42 -9.37
CA ALA A 19 -10.05 -27.00 -8.02
C ALA A 19 -8.98 -25.98 -7.57
N THR A 20 -9.38 -24.73 -7.35
CA THR A 20 -8.52 -23.65 -6.89
C THR A 20 -8.06 -24.01 -5.48
N SER A 21 -6.91 -24.68 -5.39
CA SER A 21 -6.32 -24.99 -4.10
C SER A 21 -5.90 -23.66 -3.44
N PRO A 22 -6.24 -23.43 -2.16
CA PRO A 22 -5.82 -22.22 -1.44
C PRO A 22 -4.28 -22.06 -1.40
N ASP A 23 -3.53 -23.13 -1.66
CA ASP A 23 -2.06 -23.15 -1.73
C ASP A 23 -1.49 -22.41 -2.96
N GLN A 24 -2.32 -22.01 -3.92
CA GLN A 24 -1.86 -21.28 -5.11
C GLN A 24 -1.59 -19.79 -4.83
N TYR A 25 -2.14 -19.25 -3.73
CA TYR A 25 -2.05 -17.83 -3.38
C TYR A 25 -0.89 -17.57 -2.42
N VAL A 26 0.33 -17.72 -2.92
CA VAL A 26 1.56 -17.62 -2.11
C VAL A 26 2.18 -16.22 -2.09
N LEU A 27 2.00 -15.41 -3.14
CA LEU A 27 2.70 -14.14 -3.27
C LEU A 27 2.00 -13.01 -2.49
N SER A 28 2.79 -12.22 -1.77
CA SER A 28 2.35 -10.92 -1.26
C SER A 28 2.40 -9.83 -2.36
N ILE A 29 1.79 -8.68 -2.10
CA ILE A 29 1.85 -7.51 -3.00
C ILE A 29 3.31 -7.07 -3.23
N GLU A 30 4.14 -7.09 -2.18
CA GLU A 30 5.56 -6.72 -2.27
C GLU A 30 6.35 -7.70 -3.14
N GLN A 31 6.08 -9.00 -3.01
CA GLN A 31 6.71 -10.01 -3.85
C GLN A 31 6.25 -9.89 -5.31
N ALA A 32 4.97 -9.61 -5.54
CA ALA A 32 4.47 -9.33 -6.88
C ALA A 32 5.15 -8.10 -7.49
N GLN A 33 5.39 -7.05 -6.71
CA GLN A 33 6.15 -5.88 -7.16
C GLN A 33 7.56 -6.27 -7.64
N GLN A 34 8.27 -7.08 -6.87
CA GLN A 34 9.61 -7.55 -7.27
C GLN A 34 9.58 -8.31 -8.60
N SER A 35 8.53 -9.10 -8.86
CA SER A 35 8.37 -9.79 -10.15
C SER A 35 8.19 -8.80 -11.31
N TYR A 36 7.41 -7.73 -11.12
CA TYR A 36 7.24 -6.67 -12.11
C TYR A 36 8.55 -5.90 -12.36
N ASP A 37 9.27 -5.57 -11.29
CA ASP A 37 10.56 -4.88 -11.36
C ASP A 37 11.59 -5.73 -12.11
N HIS A 38 11.67 -7.03 -11.81
CA HIS A 38 12.55 -7.97 -12.50
C HIS A 38 12.21 -8.15 -13.99
N ALA A 39 10.92 -8.03 -14.35
CA ALA A 39 10.48 -8.08 -15.74
C ALA A 39 10.70 -6.77 -16.53
N GLY A 40 11.23 -5.72 -15.89
CA GLY A 40 11.45 -4.42 -16.52
C GLY A 40 10.20 -3.53 -16.62
N TYR A 41 9.11 -3.92 -15.93
CA TYR A 41 7.85 -3.17 -15.91
C TYR A 41 7.50 -2.76 -14.48
N PRO A 42 8.27 -1.84 -13.85
CA PRO A 42 8.11 -1.54 -12.44
C PRO A 42 6.70 -1.00 -12.13
N ARG A 43 6.08 -1.58 -11.10
CA ARG A 43 4.73 -1.21 -10.65
C ARG A 43 4.74 -0.88 -9.17
N THR A 44 4.04 0.20 -8.82
CA THR A 44 3.86 0.57 -7.41
C THR A 44 2.93 -0.41 -6.68
N LEU A 45 3.08 -0.55 -5.36
CA LEU A 45 2.16 -1.32 -4.52
C LEU A 45 0.69 -0.94 -4.74
N ARG A 46 0.41 0.35 -4.92
CA ARG A 46 -0.95 0.87 -5.17
C ARG A 46 -1.52 0.38 -6.51
N SER A 47 -0.69 0.28 -7.54
CA SER A 47 -1.07 -0.26 -8.85
C SER A 47 -1.42 -1.74 -8.74
N ILE A 48 -0.59 -2.51 -8.04
CA ILE A 48 -0.82 -3.95 -7.83
C ILE A 48 -2.11 -4.19 -7.04
N GLN A 49 -2.33 -3.41 -5.97
CA GLN A 49 -3.60 -3.44 -5.23
C GLN A 49 -4.80 -3.08 -6.12
N ARG A 50 -4.63 -2.17 -7.08
CA ARG A 50 -5.69 -1.84 -8.04
C ARG A 50 -5.98 -3.01 -8.97
N TYR A 51 -4.95 -3.68 -9.49
CA TYR A 51 -5.12 -4.87 -10.34
C TYR A 51 -5.85 -5.99 -9.62
N CYS A 52 -5.54 -6.21 -8.34
CA CYS A 52 -6.27 -7.12 -7.47
C CYS A 52 -7.75 -6.75 -7.33
N LYS A 53 -8.06 -5.47 -7.10
CA LYS A 53 -9.46 -5.00 -6.98
C LYS A 53 -10.24 -5.06 -8.29
N ASN A 54 -9.56 -4.83 -9.41
CA ASN A 54 -10.14 -4.85 -10.74
C ASN A 54 -10.34 -6.28 -11.27
N GLY A 55 -9.75 -7.29 -10.62
CA GLY A 55 -9.75 -8.68 -11.11
C GLY A 55 -8.79 -8.94 -12.27
N GLU A 56 -7.81 -8.06 -12.49
CA GLU A 56 -6.74 -8.26 -13.48
C GLU A 56 -5.70 -9.27 -12.99
N LEU A 57 -5.54 -9.39 -11.67
CA LEU A 57 -4.73 -10.41 -11.02
C LEU A 57 -5.63 -11.33 -10.19
N ASP A 58 -5.31 -12.63 -10.20
CA ASP A 58 -6.03 -13.62 -9.40
C ASP A 58 -5.50 -13.52 -7.96
N CYS A 59 -6.31 -12.92 -7.10
CA CYS A 59 -5.94 -12.66 -5.72
C CYS A 59 -7.05 -13.03 -4.72
N LEU A 60 -6.62 -13.46 -3.53
CA LEU A 60 -7.47 -13.59 -2.36
C LEU A 60 -7.25 -12.40 -1.44
N ARG A 61 -8.37 -11.76 -1.06
CA ARG A 61 -8.39 -10.73 -0.04
C ARG A 61 -8.55 -11.39 1.33
N GLN A 62 -7.56 -11.20 2.20
CA GLN A 62 -7.57 -11.70 3.57
C GLN A 62 -7.65 -10.52 4.55
N GLU A 63 -8.65 -10.54 5.43
CA GLU A 63 -8.76 -9.57 6.52
C GLU A 63 -7.89 -10.04 7.70
N THR A 64 -6.94 -9.19 8.06
CA THR A 64 -6.01 -9.40 9.18
C THR A 64 -6.30 -8.35 10.26
N PRO A 65 -5.94 -8.59 11.53
CA PRO A 65 -6.12 -7.59 12.59
C PRO A 65 -5.39 -6.27 12.33
N PHE A 66 -4.39 -6.27 11.44
CA PHE A 66 -3.62 -5.09 11.04
C PHE A 66 -4.12 -4.45 9.72
N GLY A 67 -5.20 -4.97 9.14
CA GLY A 67 -5.80 -4.46 7.90
C GLY A 67 -5.99 -5.52 6.83
N VAL A 68 -6.15 -5.09 5.58
CA VAL A 68 -6.43 -5.98 4.45
C VAL A 68 -5.13 -6.39 3.77
N GLN A 69 -4.87 -7.69 3.67
CA GLN A 69 -3.75 -8.26 2.93
C GLN A 69 -4.27 -8.96 1.67
N TYR A 70 -3.54 -8.84 0.55
CA TYR A 70 -3.81 -9.61 -0.66
C TYR A 70 -2.77 -10.71 -0.82
N LYS A 71 -3.26 -11.90 -1.16
CA LYS A 71 -2.46 -13.05 -1.56
C LYS A 71 -2.71 -13.31 -3.03
N ILE A 72 -1.67 -13.36 -3.84
CA ILE A 72 -1.75 -13.36 -5.31
C ILE A 72 -1.15 -14.67 -5.84
N THR A 73 -1.71 -15.21 -6.91
CA THR A 73 -1.11 -16.36 -7.58
C THR A 73 0.08 -15.92 -8.44
N PRO A 74 1.22 -16.65 -8.42
CA PRO A 74 2.37 -16.33 -9.28
C PRO A 74 2.04 -16.40 -10.77
N GLU A 75 1.15 -17.32 -11.14
CA GLU A 75 0.72 -17.52 -12.53
C GLU A 75 -0.02 -16.29 -13.08
N SER A 76 -0.91 -15.67 -12.29
CA SER A 76 -1.63 -14.47 -12.73
C SER A 76 -0.71 -13.28 -12.95
N VAL A 77 0.31 -13.12 -12.10
CA VAL A 77 1.32 -12.07 -12.25
C VAL A 77 2.14 -12.30 -13.52
N ALA A 78 2.61 -13.53 -13.75
CA ALA A 78 3.35 -13.87 -14.97
C ALA A 78 2.52 -13.63 -16.24
N ARG A 79 1.25 -14.06 -16.24
CA ARG A 79 0.30 -13.80 -17.33
C ARG A 79 0.14 -12.30 -17.60
N HIS A 80 -0.03 -11.50 -16.56
CA HIS A 80 -0.22 -10.07 -16.72
C HIS A 80 1.06 -9.35 -17.18
N ILE A 81 2.23 -9.78 -16.72
CA ILE A 81 3.52 -9.30 -17.24
C ILE A 81 3.66 -9.61 -18.73
N ALA A 82 3.33 -10.83 -19.15
CA ALA A 82 3.37 -11.21 -20.57
C ALA A 82 2.43 -10.34 -21.41
N GLN A 83 1.21 -10.08 -20.93
CA GLN A 83 0.27 -9.19 -21.59
C GLN A 83 0.82 -7.75 -21.71
N ILE A 84 1.46 -7.23 -20.67
CA ILE A 84 2.10 -5.90 -20.72
C ILE A 84 3.24 -5.90 -21.76
N ALA A 85 4.03 -6.97 -21.83
CA ALA A 85 5.13 -7.09 -22.78
C ALA A 85 4.65 -7.14 -24.24
N GLU A 86 3.56 -7.87 -24.51
CA GLU A 86 2.90 -7.89 -25.82
C GLU A 86 2.37 -6.51 -26.21
N LEU A 87 1.68 -5.83 -25.29
CA LEU A 87 1.16 -4.48 -25.53
C LEU A 87 2.27 -3.46 -25.77
N ALA A 88 3.37 -3.53 -24.99
CA ALA A 88 4.54 -2.69 -25.18
C ALA A 88 5.21 -2.94 -26.55
N SER A 89 5.23 -4.20 -27.00
CA SER A 89 5.77 -4.56 -28.31
C SER A 89 4.89 -4.07 -29.47
N ALA A 90 3.56 -4.05 -29.29
CA ALA A 90 2.62 -3.55 -30.28
C ALA A 90 2.61 -2.02 -30.36
N THR A 91 2.76 -1.33 -29.23
CA THR A 91 2.81 0.15 -29.15
C THR A 91 4.20 0.74 -29.44
N GLY A 92 5.26 -0.08 -29.36
CA GLY A 92 6.65 0.33 -29.59
C GLY A 92 7.02 0.73 -31.02
N ARG A 93 6.11 0.59 -31.99
CA ARG A 93 6.34 1.11 -33.37
C ARG A 93 5.97 2.58 -33.56
N ASP A 94 5.34 3.23 -32.59
CA ASP A 94 4.86 4.61 -32.73
C ASP A 94 5.37 5.53 -31.59
N GLY A 95 6.68 5.48 -31.36
CA GLY A 95 7.32 6.10 -30.18
C GLY A 95 8.62 6.84 -30.45
N SER A 96 8.83 7.41 -31.64
CA SER A 96 9.81 8.50 -31.80
C SER A 96 9.13 9.83 -31.51
N ARG A 97 9.05 10.23 -30.23
CA ARG A 97 8.91 11.63 -29.83
C ARG A 97 9.36 11.85 -28.39
N LEU A 98 10.60 12.36 -28.30
CA LEU A 98 11.09 13.34 -27.33
C LEU A 98 11.15 12.91 -25.86
N GLY A 99 12.27 12.26 -25.53
CA GLY A 99 12.91 12.50 -24.24
C GLY A 99 13.54 13.90 -24.24
N ALA A 100 13.17 14.72 -23.25
CA ALA A 100 14.00 15.80 -22.70
C ALA A 100 13.24 16.51 -21.56
N THR A 101 13.55 16.17 -20.31
CA THR A 101 13.93 17.19 -19.31
C THR A 101 14.48 16.51 -18.05
N SER A 102 15.80 16.62 -17.89
CA SER A 102 16.51 16.44 -16.63
C SER A 102 16.07 17.55 -15.64
N PRO A 103 16.01 17.29 -14.32
CA PRO A 103 15.84 18.34 -13.33
C PRO A 103 17.22 18.93 -12.99
N ASP A 104 17.47 20.18 -13.38
CA ASP A 104 18.62 20.96 -12.91
C ASP A 104 18.22 21.85 -11.73
N LEU A 105 18.98 21.73 -10.65
CA LEU A 105 18.91 22.54 -9.45
C LEU A 105 20.00 23.62 -9.56
N SER A 106 19.64 24.91 -9.58
CA SER A 106 20.29 25.99 -8.80
C SER A 106 20.06 27.42 -9.32
N ARG A 107 20.06 28.35 -8.34
CA ARG A 107 20.22 29.82 -8.37
C ARG A 107 18.93 30.64 -8.53
N GLN A 108 18.36 31.21 -7.46
CA GLN A 108 18.77 32.37 -6.65
C GLN A 108 18.72 33.74 -7.36
N ASP A 109 17.83 34.57 -6.80
CA ASP A 109 17.84 36.03 -6.59
C ASP A 109 17.89 37.04 -7.75
N ALA A 110 16.95 37.99 -7.65
CA ALA A 110 17.12 39.47 -7.70
C ALA A 110 16.03 40.22 -8.50
N THR A 111 15.09 40.80 -7.76
CA THR A 111 14.61 42.22 -7.79
C THR A 111 14.49 43.02 -9.10
N SER A 112 13.26 43.52 -9.32
CA SER A 112 12.85 44.94 -9.47
C SER A 112 13.30 45.83 -10.65
N ASN A 113 12.28 46.37 -11.33
CA ASN A 113 12.10 47.75 -11.84
C ASN A 113 13.09 48.36 -12.87
N ASP A 114 12.55 48.74 -14.04
CA ASP A 114 12.28 50.15 -14.45
C ASP A 114 12.62 50.48 -15.92
N SER A 115 11.71 51.27 -16.51
CA SER A 115 11.88 52.26 -17.60
C SER A 115 12.25 51.89 -19.06
N HIS A 116 11.59 52.64 -19.95
CA HIS A 116 11.35 52.50 -21.40
C HIS A 116 12.27 53.48 -22.23
N PRO A 117 12.05 53.73 -23.55
CA PRO A 117 12.87 53.40 -24.75
C PRO A 117 13.65 54.60 -25.40
N PRO A 118 14.22 54.45 -26.63
CA PRO A 118 13.64 55.13 -27.85
C PRO A 118 13.77 54.32 -29.18
N ILE A 119 12.73 54.14 -30.03
CA ILE A 119 12.26 54.91 -31.24
C ILE A 119 13.42 55.28 -32.21
N GLU A 120 13.48 54.86 -33.48
CA GLU A 120 12.87 55.37 -34.75
C GLU A 120 13.14 54.31 -35.88
N ASP A 121 12.37 54.07 -36.95
CA ASP A 121 11.94 54.97 -38.03
C ASP A 121 10.95 54.25 -39.01
N ALA A 122 10.10 55.05 -39.67
CA ALA A 122 9.15 54.93 -40.80
C ALA A 122 8.86 53.57 -41.51
N GLY A 123 7.67 53.24 -42.03
CA GLY A 123 6.40 53.95 -42.24
C GLY A 123 5.57 53.26 -43.34
N HIS A 124 4.25 53.53 -43.34
CA HIS A 124 3.28 53.45 -44.48
C HIS A 124 2.41 52.18 -44.72
N ASN A 125 1.18 52.27 -44.19
CA ASN A 125 -0.16 52.02 -44.78
C ASN A 125 -0.51 50.73 -45.55
N GLY A 126 -1.61 50.10 -45.13
CA GLY A 126 -2.49 49.33 -46.00
C GLY A 126 -3.22 48.20 -45.28
N ASP A 127 -4.52 48.36 -45.07
CA ASP A 127 -5.48 47.42 -44.51
C ASP A 127 -5.34 45.98 -45.03
N ASP A 128 -5.47 44.98 -44.15
CA ASP A 128 -6.45 43.87 -44.20
C ASP A 128 -6.02 42.71 -43.26
N GLU A 129 -7.02 42.05 -42.65
CA GLU A 129 -6.99 40.90 -41.73
C GLU A 129 -6.58 41.10 -40.24
N PRO A 130 -7.55 41.06 -39.30
CA PRO A 130 -7.24 40.60 -37.95
C PRO A 130 -6.89 39.12 -38.02
N ARG A 131 -5.60 38.80 -37.88
CA ARG A 131 -5.11 37.43 -37.67
C ARG A 131 -5.86 36.84 -36.48
N GLN A 132 -6.85 36.01 -36.78
CA GLN A 132 -7.71 35.37 -35.80
C GLN A 132 -6.82 34.63 -34.81
N VAL A 133 -6.98 35.02 -33.54
CA VAL A 133 -6.49 34.25 -32.40
C VAL A 133 -7.15 32.87 -32.50
N ALA A 134 -6.42 31.90 -33.05
CA ALA A 134 -6.78 30.49 -32.94
C ALA A 134 -6.48 30.00 -31.51
N THR A 135 -7.04 30.67 -30.50
CA THR A 135 -7.64 29.94 -29.40
C THR A 135 -8.84 29.25 -30.02
N CYS A 136 -8.68 27.98 -30.37
CA CYS A 136 -9.81 27.08 -30.65
C CYS A 136 -10.70 27.09 -29.41
N ARG A 137 -11.61 28.05 -29.40
CA ARG A 137 -12.70 28.22 -28.46
C ARG A 137 -13.80 27.29 -28.91
N ASP A 138 -13.52 25.99 -28.86
CA ASP A 138 -14.51 24.94 -29.06
C ASP A 138 -14.09 23.73 -28.20
N LEU A 139 -13.97 23.96 -26.89
CA LEU A 139 -14.39 22.91 -25.97
C LEU A 139 -15.88 22.74 -26.24
N SER A 140 -16.24 21.69 -26.97
CA SER A 140 -17.62 21.35 -27.29
C SER A 140 -18.48 21.57 -26.03
N PRO A 141 -19.59 22.33 -26.10
CA PRO A 141 -20.45 22.60 -24.95
C PRO A 141 -20.86 21.34 -24.17
N ASP A 142 -20.85 20.18 -24.84
CA ASP A 142 -21.05 18.87 -24.21
C ASP A 142 -19.93 18.47 -23.25
N LEU A 143 -18.65 18.63 -23.62
CA LEU A 143 -17.52 18.28 -22.75
C LEU A 143 -17.47 19.16 -21.49
N ALA A 144 -17.85 20.43 -21.60
CA ALA A 144 -17.93 21.33 -20.46
C ALA A 144 -19.09 20.96 -19.50
N ARG A 145 -20.23 20.50 -20.03
CA ARG A 145 -21.35 20.00 -19.24
C ARG A 145 -21.01 18.68 -18.55
N ASP A 146 -20.40 17.75 -19.28
CA ASP A 146 -19.97 16.47 -18.73
C ASP A 146 -18.93 16.65 -17.62
N HIS A 147 -17.99 17.58 -17.80
CA HIS A 147 -17.01 17.93 -16.78
C HIS A 147 -17.67 18.54 -15.52
N ALA A 148 -18.68 19.41 -15.68
CA ALA A 148 -19.40 19.99 -14.55
C ALA A 148 -20.13 18.92 -13.71
N ILE A 149 -20.74 17.94 -14.35
CA ILE A 149 -21.41 16.81 -13.68
C ILE A 149 -20.39 15.97 -12.88
N VAL A 150 -19.22 15.70 -13.47
CA VAL A 150 -18.15 14.97 -12.79
C VAL A 150 -17.61 15.74 -11.59
N VAL A 151 -17.44 17.06 -11.71
CA VAL A 151 -17.00 17.92 -10.60
C VAL A 151 -18.01 17.89 -9.46
N GLU A 152 -19.31 18.06 -9.72
CA GLU A 152 -20.36 17.99 -8.69
C GLU A 152 -20.38 16.62 -8.01
N GLN A 153 -20.21 15.53 -8.76
CA GLN A 153 -20.14 14.20 -8.20
C GLN A 153 -18.90 13.99 -7.32
N LEU A 154 -17.77 14.59 -7.69
CA LEU A 154 -16.55 14.57 -6.89
C LEU A 154 -16.71 15.38 -5.60
N GLU A 155 -17.32 16.55 -5.66
CA GLU A 155 -17.61 17.40 -4.49
C GLU A 155 -18.49 16.66 -3.48
N ARG A 156 -19.60 16.06 -3.92
CA ARG A 156 -20.47 15.24 -3.06
C ARG A 156 -19.71 14.08 -2.39
N ARG A 157 -18.82 13.43 -3.15
CA ARG A 157 -18.01 12.32 -2.65
C ARG A 157 -16.89 12.79 -1.71
N LEU A 158 -16.44 14.04 -1.81
CA LEU A 158 -15.50 14.63 -0.86
C LEU A 158 -16.22 14.96 0.44
N GLU A 159 -17.39 15.59 0.39
CA GLU A 159 -18.22 15.87 1.57
C GLU A 159 -18.55 14.59 2.35
N GLU A 160 -18.97 13.53 1.66
CA GLU A 160 -19.22 12.23 2.29
C GLU A 160 -17.97 11.67 2.99
N LYS A 161 -16.79 11.83 2.36
CA LYS A 161 -15.54 11.38 2.98
C LYS A 161 -15.18 12.23 4.20
N ASP A 162 -15.40 13.54 4.14
CA ASP A 162 -15.09 14.44 5.25
C ASP A 162 -15.97 14.14 6.47
N GLU A 163 -17.26 13.83 6.27
CA GLU A 163 -18.13 13.36 7.36
C GLU A 163 -17.63 12.04 7.95
N ARG A 164 -17.25 11.07 7.10
CA ARG A 164 -16.67 9.81 7.58
C ARG A 164 -15.34 9.99 8.30
N ILE A 165 -14.56 11.00 7.93
CA ILE A 165 -13.30 11.34 8.63
C ILE A 165 -13.65 11.89 10.02
N LYS A 166 -14.61 12.83 10.12
CA LYS A 166 -15.06 13.37 11.41
C LYS A 166 -15.56 12.29 12.35
N GLU A 167 -16.36 11.34 11.87
CA GLU A 167 -16.86 10.22 12.68
C GLU A 167 -15.70 9.34 13.20
N LYS A 168 -14.72 9.06 12.34
CA LYS A 168 -13.53 8.28 12.73
C LYS A 168 -12.66 9.03 13.72
N ASP A 169 -12.45 10.33 13.52
CA ASP A 169 -11.66 11.16 14.43
C ASP A 169 -12.31 11.23 15.82
N GLN A 170 -13.64 11.29 15.89
CA GLN A 170 -14.37 11.17 17.15
C GLN A 170 -14.12 9.82 17.83
N MET A 171 -14.22 8.72 17.08
CA MET A 171 -13.94 7.37 17.62
C MET A 171 -12.49 7.24 18.08
N ILE A 172 -11.51 7.72 17.30
CA ILE A 172 -10.09 7.72 17.65
C ILE A 172 -9.88 8.53 18.94
N GLY A 173 -10.51 9.69 19.07
CA GLY A 173 -10.44 10.50 20.29
C GLY A 173 -10.93 9.75 21.53
N LEU A 174 -12.08 9.07 21.43
CA LEU A 174 -12.63 8.26 22.52
C LEU A 174 -11.70 7.09 22.90
N LEU A 175 -11.21 6.33 21.91
CA LEU A 175 -10.30 5.21 22.15
C LEU A 175 -8.98 5.67 22.75
N THR A 176 -8.41 6.75 22.22
CA THR A 176 -7.14 7.33 22.71
C THR A 176 -7.29 7.82 24.15
N GLY A 177 -8.42 8.46 24.48
CA GLY A 177 -8.73 8.85 25.86
C GLY A 177 -8.85 7.66 26.81
N GLN A 178 -9.54 6.59 26.38
CA GLN A 178 -9.63 5.36 27.18
C GLN A 178 -8.27 4.68 27.37
N MET A 179 -7.43 4.66 26.32
CA MET A 179 -6.08 4.12 26.40
C MET A 179 -5.24 4.91 27.41
N ALA A 180 -5.27 6.24 27.38
CA ALA A 180 -4.54 7.06 28.34
C ALA A 180 -4.92 6.75 29.79
N VAL A 181 -6.23 6.64 30.08
CA VAL A 181 -6.71 6.26 31.43
C VAL A 181 -6.25 4.85 31.81
N LYS A 182 -6.31 3.90 30.89
CA LYS A 182 -5.85 2.52 31.13
C LYS A 182 -4.35 2.46 31.36
N ASP A 183 -3.56 3.23 30.61
CA ASP A 183 -2.11 3.30 30.77
C ASP A 183 -1.73 3.87 32.14
N GLU A 184 -2.44 4.91 32.60
CA GLU A 184 -2.27 5.44 33.95
C GLU A 184 -2.60 4.39 35.03
N GLN A 185 -3.73 3.69 34.87
CA GLN A 185 -4.10 2.59 35.77
C GLN A 185 -3.04 1.49 35.81
N ILE A 186 -2.54 1.06 34.65
CA ILE A 186 -1.48 0.06 34.53
C ILE A 186 -0.20 0.53 35.23
N SER A 187 0.18 1.80 35.06
CA SER A 187 1.33 2.37 35.76
C SER A 187 1.18 2.27 37.28
N THR A 188 0.03 2.67 37.82
CA THR A 188 -0.21 2.57 39.27
C THR A 188 -0.22 1.12 39.78
N MET A 189 -0.71 0.18 38.97
CA MET A 189 -0.71 -1.24 39.30
C MET A 189 0.70 -1.82 39.24
N ALA A 190 1.52 -1.38 38.28
CA ALA A 190 2.91 -1.79 38.14
C ALA A 190 3.78 -1.28 39.30
N GLU A 191 3.56 -0.07 39.79
CA GLU A 191 4.25 0.46 40.98
C GLU A 191 3.94 -0.36 42.23
N ARG A 192 2.65 -0.62 42.50
CA ARG A 192 2.22 -1.47 43.62
C ARG A 192 2.79 -2.89 43.52
N ALA A 193 2.86 -3.45 42.31
CA ALA A 193 3.49 -4.75 42.08
C ALA A 193 5.00 -4.72 42.40
N LYS A 194 5.71 -3.65 42.05
CA LYS A 194 7.13 -3.48 42.42
C LYS A 194 7.31 -3.44 43.95
N GLU A 195 6.50 -2.66 44.65
CA GLU A 195 6.54 -2.60 46.12
C GLU A 195 6.28 -3.98 46.76
N THR A 196 5.28 -4.68 46.26
CA THR A 196 4.95 -6.04 46.73
C THR A 196 6.11 -7.00 46.47
N ASN A 197 6.76 -6.92 45.30
CA ASN A 197 7.94 -7.74 45.00
C ASN A 197 9.11 -7.44 45.95
N VAL A 198 9.35 -6.17 46.30
CA VAL A 198 10.38 -5.79 47.28
C VAL A 198 10.07 -6.39 48.65
N LEU A 199 8.82 -6.32 49.11
CA LEU A 199 8.38 -6.89 50.37
C LEU A 199 8.54 -8.42 50.38
N ILE A 200 8.13 -9.11 49.31
CA ILE A 200 8.28 -10.56 49.15
C ILE A 200 9.77 -10.96 49.19
N GLN A 201 10.64 -10.24 48.48
CA GLN A 201 12.08 -10.50 48.51
C GLN A 201 12.67 -10.28 49.92
N GLY A 202 12.24 -9.23 50.62
CA GLY A 202 12.63 -8.98 52.00
C GLY A 202 12.23 -10.12 52.93
N LEU A 203 10.98 -10.59 52.82
CA LEU A 203 10.47 -11.72 53.60
C LEU A 203 11.22 -13.02 53.28
N GLN A 204 11.46 -13.33 52.01
CA GLN A 204 12.22 -14.51 51.57
C GLN A 204 13.65 -14.49 52.13
N LYS A 205 14.29 -13.33 52.20
CA LYS A 205 15.64 -13.17 52.76
C LYS A 205 15.66 -13.46 54.26
N ILE A 206 14.68 -12.97 55.02
CA ILE A 206 14.56 -13.25 56.46
C ILE A 206 14.30 -14.75 56.68
N MET A 207 13.43 -15.36 55.88
CA MET A 207 13.17 -16.80 55.94
C MET A 207 14.43 -17.63 55.64
N GLN A 208 15.22 -17.26 54.62
CA GLN A 208 16.48 -17.95 54.33
C GLN A 208 17.48 -17.85 55.49
N GLN A 209 17.61 -16.68 56.12
CA GLN A 209 18.49 -16.51 57.28
C GLN A 209 18.07 -17.39 58.46
N LEU A 210 16.76 -17.52 58.70
CA LEU A 210 16.22 -18.41 59.74
C LEU A 210 16.44 -19.90 59.39
N GLN A 211 16.36 -20.27 58.12
CA GLN A 211 16.61 -21.64 57.66
C GLN A 211 18.11 -22.02 57.67
N LEU A 212 19.02 -21.08 57.43
CA LEU A 212 20.48 -21.28 57.55
C LEU A 212 20.99 -21.22 59.00
N GLY A 213 20.18 -20.74 59.95
CA GLY A 213 20.48 -20.72 61.38
C GLY A 213 20.13 -22.02 62.12
N ALA A 214 19.53 -23.01 61.45
CA ALA A 214 19.32 -24.33 62.05
C ALA A 214 20.66 -25.10 62.03
N PRO A 215 21.21 -25.50 63.18
CA PRO A 215 22.40 -26.35 63.19
C PRO A 215 22.09 -27.62 62.41
N ARG A 216 22.89 -27.89 61.38
CA ARG A 216 23.04 -29.25 60.85
C ARG A 216 23.51 -30.08 62.02
N ASN A 217 22.62 -30.91 62.57
CA ASN A 217 23.02 -31.94 63.52
C ASN A 217 23.96 -32.88 62.78
N ASP A 218 25.26 -32.63 62.94
CA ASP A 218 26.34 -33.55 62.61
C ASP A 218 26.24 -34.75 63.57
N ASN A 219 25.24 -35.61 63.35
CA ASN A 219 25.22 -36.95 63.92
C ASN A 219 26.15 -37.83 63.08
N SER A 220 27.46 -37.67 63.30
CA SER A 220 28.49 -38.59 62.84
C SER A 220 29.55 -38.74 63.92
N ALA A 221 29.12 -39.22 65.08
CA ALA A 221 29.99 -39.85 66.05
C ALA A 221 29.22 -40.95 66.79
N GLU A 222 29.84 -42.13 66.80
CA GLU A 222 29.63 -43.23 67.74
C GLU A 222 28.40 -44.15 67.55
N GLN A 223 28.68 -45.32 66.97
CA GLN A 223 28.22 -46.67 67.34
C GLN A 223 28.66 -47.61 66.18
N HIS A 224 29.38 -48.71 66.33
CA HIS A 224 29.56 -49.65 67.42
C HIS A 224 30.91 -50.37 67.21
N GLN A 225 31.65 -50.57 68.30
CA GLN A 225 32.65 -51.63 68.42
C GLN A 225 32.01 -52.72 69.26
N GLN A 226 31.70 -53.88 68.65
CA GLN A 226 31.66 -55.21 69.26
C GLN A 226 31.42 -56.26 68.16
#